data_AF-A0A2S7IFG7-F1
#
_entry.id   AF-A0A2S7IFG7-F1
#
_cell.length_a   1.000
_cell.length_b   1.000
_cell.length_c   1.000
_cell.angle_alpha   90.00
_cell.angle_beta   90.00
_cell.angle_gamma   90.00
#
_symmetry.space_group_name_H-M   'P 1'
#
loop_
_entity.id
_entity.type
_entity.pdbx_description
1 polymer ?
#
loop_
_entity_poly.entity_id
_entity_poly.type
_entity_poly.pdbx_seq_one_letter_code
_entity_poly.pdbx_strand_id
1 'polypeptide(L)'
;MWFACHRRPDRSFFWKGRPFPVCARCTGLYVGYGIGLLLSLWLGPLASFWSVVLIIPLLIDSFTQYWQWRESNNPLRLITGLLAGTGIVLLTIGFAYTAALALTVVDGY
;
A
#
# COMPACT_ATOMS: atom_id res chain seq x y z
N MET A 1 -18.92 -2.27 6.53
CA MET A 1 -17.46 -2.11 6.78
C MET A 1 -16.68 -2.83 5.68
N TRP A 2 -16.36 -2.17 4.57
CA TRP A 2 -15.85 -2.79 3.33
C TRP A 2 -14.32 -2.68 3.15
N PHE A 3 -13.60 -2.13 4.13
CA PHE A 3 -12.16 -1.86 4.05
C PHE A 3 -11.29 -3.06 4.44
N ALA A 4 -11.81 -3.96 5.28
CA ALA A 4 -11.13 -5.19 5.67
C ALA A 4 -11.38 -6.31 4.65
N CYS A 5 -10.42 -7.24 4.53
CA CYS A 5 -10.54 -8.38 3.62
C CYS A 5 -11.62 -9.37 4.12
N HIS A 6 -12.81 -9.31 3.52
CA HIS A 6 -13.90 -10.27 3.78
C HIS A 6 -13.80 -11.56 2.97
N ARG A 7 -12.68 -11.78 2.26
CA ARG A 7 -12.40 -12.97 1.41
C ARG A 7 -13.52 -13.30 0.41
N ARG A 8 -14.24 -12.29 -0.07
CA ARG A 8 -15.34 -12.54 -0.99
C ARG A 8 -14.82 -12.99 -2.35
N PRO A 9 -15.38 -14.05 -2.95
CA PRO A 9 -14.93 -14.56 -4.25
C PRO A 9 -15.07 -13.52 -5.36
N ASP A 10 -16.13 -12.70 -5.36
CA ASP A 10 -16.37 -11.65 -6.36
C ASP A 10 -15.30 -10.55 -6.37
N ARG A 11 -14.49 -10.46 -5.31
CA ARG A 11 -13.44 -9.45 -5.14
C ARG A 11 -12.03 -10.02 -5.13
N SER A 12 -11.90 -11.32 -5.41
CA SER A 12 -10.65 -12.07 -5.34
C SER A 12 -10.26 -12.54 -6.73
N PHE A 13 -8.95 -12.73 -6.94
CA PHE A 13 -8.49 -13.41 -8.14
C PHE A 13 -8.81 -14.90 -8.05
N PHE A 14 -8.89 -15.57 -9.20
CA PHE A 14 -9.08 -17.01 -9.27
C PHE A 14 -7.83 -17.66 -9.85
N TRP A 15 -7.36 -18.72 -9.21
CA TRP A 15 -6.28 -19.57 -9.70
C TRP A 15 -6.69 -21.02 -9.66
N LYS A 16 -6.60 -21.69 -10.81
CA LYS A 16 -7.04 -23.09 -10.97
C LYS A 16 -8.46 -23.34 -10.44
N GLY A 17 -9.38 -22.42 -10.73
CA GLY A 17 -10.79 -22.50 -10.32
C GLY A 17 -11.06 -22.22 -8.83
N ARG A 18 -10.04 -21.86 -8.03
CA ARG A 18 -10.20 -21.50 -6.61
C ARG A 18 -9.95 -20.01 -6.40
N PRO A 19 -10.79 -19.30 -5.62
CA PRO A 19 -10.52 -17.92 -5.27
C PRO A 19 -9.25 -17.86 -4.40
N PHE A 20 -8.47 -16.80 -4.57
CA PHE A 20 -7.37 -16.48 -3.67
C PHE A 20 -7.91 -16.33 -2.23
N PRO A 21 -7.09 -16.63 -1.21
CA PRO A 21 -7.48 -16.49 0.19
C PRO A 21 -7.68 -15.02 0.62
N VAL A 22 -7.31 -14.07 -0.23
CA VAL A 22 -7.42 -12.63 -0.01
C VAL A 22 -7.94 -11.93 -1.26
N CYS A 23 -8.55 -10.75 -1.08
CA CYS A 23 -9.08 -9.96 -2.19
C CYS A 23 -7.97 -9.32 -3.02
N ALA A 24 -8.31 -8.91 -4.25
CA ALA A 24 -7.37 -8.28 -5.19
C ALA A 24 -6.63 -7.06 -4.59
N ARG A 25 -7.31 -6.29 -3.73
CA ARG A 25 -6.70 -5.14 -3.02
C ARG A 25 -5.61 -5.57 -2.05
N CYS A 26 -5.88 -6.58 -1.23
CA CYS A 26 -4.91 -7.10 -0.29
C CYS A 26 -3.75 -7.79 -0.99
N THR A 27 -4.00 -8.50 -2.09
CA THR A 27 -2.93 -9.01 -2.96
C THR A 27 -2.01 -7.87 -3.42
N GLY A 28 -2.60 -6.76 -3.89
CA GLY A 28 -1.85 -5.56 -4.26
C GLY A 28 -1.02 -5.00 -3.12
N LEU A 29 -1.63 -4.78 -1.95
CA LEU A 29 -0.93 -4.28 -0.75
C LEU A 29 0.26 -5.16 -0.37
N TYR A 30 0.09 -6.49 -0.31
CA TYR A 30 1.18 -7.39 0.07
C TYR A 30 2.32 -7.38 -0.95
N VAL A 31 2.01 -7.38 -2.25
CA VAL A 31 3.02 -7.25 -3.30
C VAL A 31 3.72 -5.89 -3.22
N GLY A 32 2.95 -4.82 -3.01
CA GLY A 32 3.46 -3.46 -2.81
C GLY A 32 4.38 -3.34 -1.60
N TYR A 33 4.07 -4.01 -0.47
CA TYR A 33 4.96 -4.03 0.69
C TYR A 33 6.32 -4.65 0.36
N GLY A 34 6.33 -5.78 -0.37
CA GLY A 34 7.57 -6.41 -0.84
C GLY A 34 8.37 -5.48 -1.76
N ILE A 35 7.71 -4.85 -2.73
CA ILE A 35 8.35 -3.89 -3.65
C ILE A 35 8.88 -2.67 -2.88
N GLY A 36 8.09 -2.10 -1.98
CA GLY A 36 8.48 -0.95 -1.17
C GLY A 36 9.69 -1.26 -0.28
N LEU A 37 9.74 -2.47 0.30
CA LEU A 37 10.91 -2.90 1.07
C LEU A 37 12.14 -2.99 0.19
N LEU A 38 12.04 -3.63 -0.98
CA LEU A 38 13.17 -3.71 -1.92
C LEU A 38 13.62 -2.32 -2.35
N LEU A 39 12.71 -1.44 -2.74
CA LEU A 39 13.01 -0.06 -3.15
C LEU A 39 13.64 0.77 -2.03
N SER A 40 13.23 0.56 -0.78
CA SER A 40 13.78 1.29 0.37
C SER A 40 15.27 1.02 0.60
N LEU A 41 15.78 -0.15 0.17
CA LEU A 41 17.20 -0.49 0.23
C LEU A 41 18.04 0.36 -0.74
N TRP A 42 17.46 0.83 -1.85
CA TRP A 42 18.18 1.56 -2.91
C TRP A 42 17.93 3.07 -2.88
N LEU A 43 16.71 3.50 -2.56
CA LEU A 43 16.30 4.91 -2.62
C LEU A 43 16.60 5.70 -1.34
N GLY A 44 16.89 5.00 -0.23
CA GLY A 44 17.17 5.63 1.06
C GLY A 44 16.03 6.56 1.55
N PRO A 45 16.33 7.54 2.43
CA PRO A 45 15.33 8.43 3.02
C PRO A 45 14.71 9.46 2.05
N LEU A 46 15.25 9.60 0.82
CA LEU A 46 14.75 10.56 -0.17
C LEU A 46 13.38 10.16 -0.76
N ALA A 47 12.90 8.94 -0.50
CA ALA A 47 11.63 8.46 -1.01
C ALA A 47 10.38 9.01 -0.27
N SER A 48 10.56 9.77 0.83
CA SER A 48 9.46 10.19 1.72
C SER A 48 8.40 11.11 1.10
N PHE A 49 8.71 11.90 0.07
CA PHE A 49 7.69 12.74 -0.57
C PHE A 49 6.79 11.93 -1.51
N TRP A 50 7.42 11.08 -2.34
CA TRP A 50 6.73 10.26 -3.33
C TRP A 50 5.87 9.16 -2.70
N SER A 51 6.20 8.73 -1.49
CA SER A 51 5.41 7.74 -0.76
C SER A 51 3.97 8.19 -0.51
N VAL A 52 3.73 9.46 -0.18
CA VAL A 52 2.39 10.03 0.04
C VAL A 52 1.59 10.01 -1.26
N VAL A 53 2.21 10.41 -2.37
CA VAL A 53 1.59 10.41 -3.70
C VAL A 53 1.13 9.01 -4.09
N LEU A 54 1.91 7.97 -3.78
CA LEU A 54 1.57 6.58 -4.05
C LEU A 54 0.38 6.05 -3.22
N ILE A 55 0.10 6.63 -2.05
CA ILE A 55 -1.00 6.21 -1.18
C ILE A 55 -2.35 6.81 -1.64
N ILE A 56 -2.34 8.02 -2.20
CA ILE A 56 -3.54 8.76 -2.59
C ILE A 56 -4.51 7.96 -3.49
N PRO A 57 -4.07 7.23 -4.54
CA PRO A 57 -4.97 6.47 -5.39
C PRO A 57 -5.82 5.43 -4.64
N LEU A 58 -5.26 4.77 -3.62
CA LEU A 58 -6.02 3.82 -2.80
C LEU A 58 -7.03 4.52 -1.90
N LEU A 59 -6.69 5.70 -1.37
CA LEU A 59 -7.61 6.50 -0.57
C LEU A 59 -8.80 6.93 -1.43
N ILE A 60 -8.56 7.43 -2.65
CA ILE A 60 -9.62 7.82 -3.59
C ILE A 60 -10.48 6.61 -3.98
N ASP A 61 -9.86 5.47 -4.36
CA ASP A 61 -10.61 4.26 -4.72
C ASP A 61 -11.45 3.73 -3.55
N SER A 62 -10.90 3.77 -2.33
CA SER A 62 -11.62 3.32 -1.13
C SER A 62 -12.73 4.28 -0.73
N PHE A 63 -12.51 5.59 -0.85
CA PHE A 63 -13.49 6.63 -0.53
C PHE A 63 -14.67 6.62 -1.51
N THR A 64 -14.39 6.60 -2.82
CA THR A 64 -15.42 6.53 -3.86
C THR A 64 -16.26 5.25 -3.78
N GLN A 65 -15.63 4.14 -3.38
CA GLN A 65 -16.34 2.88 -3.14
C GLN A 65 -17.16 2.90 -1.84
N TYR A 66 -16.68 3.56 -0.78
CA TYR A 66 -17.42 3.72 0.47
C TYR A 66 -18.70 4.55 0.26
N TRP A 67 -18.60 5.63 -0.51
CA TRP A 67 -19.74 6.49 -0.86
C TRP A 67 -20.68 5.89 -1.91
N GLN A 68 -20.43 4.64 -2.33
CA GLN A 68 -21.22 3.91 -3.34
C GLN A 68 -21.33 4.65 -4.69
N TRP A 69 -20.41 5.56 -4.99
CA TRP A 69 -20.38 6.28 -6.27
C TRP A 69 -19.99 5.37 -7.43
N ARG A 70 -19.22 4.32 -7.14
CA ARG A 70 -18.81 3.30 -8.11
C ARG A 70 -18.44 2.00 -7.40
N GLU A 71 -18.67 0.89 -8.08
CA GLU A 71 -18.01 -0.36 -7.72
C GLU A 71 -16.60 -0.42 -8.32
N SER A 72 -15.60 -0.63 -7.46
CA SER A 72 -14.22 -0.84 -7.90
C SER A 72 -14.05 -2.23 -8.53
N ASN A 73 -13.21 -2.37 -9.55
CA ASN A 73 -12.95 -3.64 -10.23
C ASN A 73 -11.61 -4.26 -9.76
N ASN A 74 -11.42 -5.56 -9.98
CA ASN A 74 -10.25 -6.29 -9.44
C ASN A 74 -8.89 -5.76 -9.95
N PRO A 75 -8.71 -5.40 -11.24
CA PRO A 75 -7.46 -4.79 -11.70
C PRO A 75 -7.16 -3.46 -11.02
N LEU A 76 -8.14 -2.56 -10.88
CA LEU A 76 -7.94 -1.28 -10.22
C LEU A 76 -7.61 -1.47 -8.74
N ARG A 77 -8.33 -2.38 -8.04
CA ARG A 77 -8.06 -2.74 -6.64
C ARG A 77 -6.61 -3.21 -6.45
N LEU A 78 -6.11 -4.01 -7.39
CA LEU A 78 -4.73 -4.49 -7.37
C LEU A 78 -3.75 -3.34 -7.56
N ILE A 79 -3.95 -2.49 -8.56
CA ILE A 79 -3.05 -1.37 -8.87
C ILE A 79 -3.01 -0.37 -7.70
N THR A 80 -4.17 0.08 -7.22
CA THR A 80 -4.23 1.04 -6.10
C THR A 80 -3.68 0.43 -4.82
N GLY A 81 -3.93 -0.87 -4.57
CA GLY A 81 -3.34 -1.61 -3.46
C GLY A 81 -1.82 -1.71 -3.56
N LEU A 82 -1.28 -2.00 -4.74
CA LEU A 82 0.17 -2.09 -4.98
C LEU A 82 0.85 -0.75 -4.76
N LEU A 83 0.32 0.33 -5.36
CA LEU A 83 0.87 1.68 -5.19
C LEU A 83 0.89 2.08 -3.72
N ALA A 84 -0.24 1.93 -3.03
CA ALA A 84 -0.33 2.30 -1.62
C ALA A 84 0.54 1.40 -0.72
N GLY A 85 0.66 0.09 -1.02
CA GLY A 85 1.55 -0.80 -0.29
C GLY A 85 2.99 -0.33 -0.37
N THR A 86 3.46 -0.05 -1.59
CA THR A 86 4.81 0.51 -1.83
C THR A 86 4.98 1.84 -1.09
N GLY A 87 4.01 2.75 -1.21
CA GLY A 87 4.04 4.05 -0.53
C GLY A 87 4.10 3.93 0.99
N ILE A 88 3.30 3.05 1.60
CA ILE A 88 3.30 2.87 3.07
C ILE A 88 4.68 2.44 3.58
N VAL A 89 5.34 1.50 2.90
CA VAL A 89 6.67 1.04 3.33
C VAL A 89 7.72 2.14 3.15
N LEU A 90 7.72 2.84 2.01
CA LEU A 90 8.64 3.94 1.78
C LEU A 90 8.45 5.09 2.79
N LEU A 91 7.19 5.42 3.12
CA LEU A 91 6.88 6.44 4.11
C LEU A 91 7.35 6.05 5.51
N THR A 92 7.07 4.81 5.93
CA THR A 92 7.41 4.33 7.28
C THR A 92 8.92 4.23 7.47
N ILE A 93 9.64 3.67 6.50
CA ILE A 93 11.11 3.56 6.56
C ILE A 93 11.76 4.95 6.46
N GLY A 94 11.30 5.79 5.53
CA GLY A 94 11.81 7.16 5.39
C GLY A 94 11.63 7.98 6.66
N PHE A 95 10.44 7.91 7.28
CA PHE A 95 10.19 8.56 8.57
C PHE A 95 11.09 8.01 9.68
N ALA A 96 11.19 6.68 9.82
CA ALA A 96 12.04 6.05 10.84
C ALA A 96 13.51 6.47 10.70
N TYR A 97 14.03 6.55 9.47
CA TYR A 97 15.38 7.03 9.22
C TYR A 97 15.56 8.50 9.63
N THR A 98 14.63 9.39 9.25
CA THR A 98 14.71 10.81 9.64
C THR A 98 14.60 11.02 11.15
N ALA A 99 13.77 10.24 11.83
CA ALA A 99 13.65 10.27 13.28
C ALA A 99 14.93 9.78 13.96
N ALA A 100 15.52 8.68 13.48
CA ALA A 100 16.80 8.17 14.00
C ALA A 100 17.92 9.20 13.85
N LEU A 101 18.03 9.86 12.68
CA LEU A 101 19.01 10.92 12.44
C LEU A 101 18.78 12.13 13.36
N ALA A 102 17.53 12.54 13.55
CA ALA A 102 17.19 13.64 14.45
C ALA A 102 17.59 13.33 15.90
N LEU A 103 17.37 12.10 16.36
CA LEU A 103 17.79 11.67 17.70
C LEU A 103 19.31 11.68 17.85
N THR A 104 20.07 11.17 16.87
CA THR A 104 21.55 11.22 16.93
C THR A 104 22.10 12.65 16.98
N VAL A 105 21.45 13.59 16.27
CA VAL A 105 21.83 15.01 16.29
C VAL A 105 21.47 15.66 17.63
N VAL A 106 20.33 15.31 18.22
CA VAL A 106 19.90 15.83 19.53
C VAL A 106 20.78 15.28 20.66
N ASP A 107 21.18 14.01 20.58
CA ASP A 107 22.02 13.36 21.58
C ASP A 107 23.51 13.75 21.47
N GLY A 108 23.89 14.55 20.47
CA GLY A 108 25.19 15.20 20.39
C GLY A 108 26.38 14.28 20.07
N TYR A 109 26.14 13.16 19.38
CA TYR A 109 27.18 12.27 18.86
C TYR A 109 27.66 12.69 17.47
#